data_AF-A0A268ETB4-F1
#
_entry.id   AF-A0A268ETB4-F1
#
_cell.length_a   1.000
_cell.length_b   1.000
_cell.length_c   1.000
_cell.angle_alpha   90.00
_cell.angle_beta   90.00
_cell.angle_gamma   90.00
#
_symmetry.space_group_name_H-M   'P 1'
#
loop_
_entity.id
_entity.type
_entity.pdbx_description
1 polymer ?
#
loop_
_entity_poly.entity_id
_entity_poly.type
_entity_poly.pdbx_seq_one_letter_code
_entity_poly.pdbx_strand_id
1 'polypeptide(L)'
;MKYFRYDLFIAQNTDNVPEEERQEVDRQWQHNREAYSAILKTLSSRLPVDVYAHFNSWGFHDYRLTKMDIEHRSLHDMSVHFTLSSDIDNEENEELWCLCFDKVSYIQYQHLNYDNDQCVMHPEIDDWLYEEIMPVNESMLSFEVLFSSGGNVVLHFPDQSVSIKRVK
;
A
#
# COMPACT_ATOMS: atom_id res chain seq x y z
N MET A 1 0.60 -7.54 -5.71
CA MET A 1 1.87 -6.80 -5.66
C MET A 1 2.92 -7.52 -6.46
N LYS A 2 3.76 -6.78 -7.19
CA LYS A 2 4.77 -7.32 -8.10
C LYS A 2 6.14 -7.47 -7.43
N TYR A 3 6.52 -6.52 -6.57
CA TYR A 3 7.86 -6.40 -6.01
C TYR A 3 7.89 -6.76 -4.51
N PHE A 4 6.96 -6.25 -3.72
CA PHE A 4 6.88 -6.49 -2.27
C PHE A 4 5.74 -7.46 -1.96
N ARG A 5 5.96 -8.72 -2.32
CA ARG A 5 4.97 -9.78 -2.14
C ARG A 5 4.92 -10.27 -0.69
N TYR A 6 3.77 -10.80 -0.28
CA TYR A 6 3.59 -11.34 1.07
C TYR A 6 4.49 -12.53 1.39
N ASP A 7 4.76 -13.41 0.43
CA ASP A 7 5.68 -14.54 0.61
C ASP A 7 7.11 -14.06 0.89
N LEU A 8 7.55 -12.98 0.23
CA LEU A 8 8.85 -12.35 0.48
C LEU A 8 8.91 -11.74 1.88
N PHE A 9 7.85 -11.05 2.31
CA PHE A 9 7.73 -10.52 3.66
C PHE A 9 7.84 -11.63 4.72
N ILE A 10 7.09 -12.72 4.55
CA ILE A 10 7.15 -13.88 5.47
C ILE A 10 8.56 -14.48 5.48
N ALA A 11 9.20 -14.66 4.32
CA ALA A 11 10.55 -15.19 4.25
C ALA A 11 11.57 -14.31 4.99
N GLN A 12 11.44 -12.98 4.93
CA GLN A 12 12.31 -12.05 5.66
C GLN A 12 12.13 -12.09 7.18
N ASN A 13 10.92 -12.39 7.64
CA ASN A 13 10.55 -12.39 9.06
C ASN A 13 10.48 -13.79 9.68
N THR A 14 10.85 -14.83 8.92
CA THR A 14 10.93 -16.19 9.45
C THR A 14 12.25 -16.38 10.21
N ASP A 15 12.16 -16.89 11.43
CA ASP A 15 13.33 -17.24 12.23
C ASP A 15 13.91 -18.61 11.83
N ASN A 16 15.20 -18.82 12.13
CA ASN A 16 15.91 -20.10 11.95
C ASN A 16 16.04 -20.62 10.51
N VAL A 17 16.01 -19.73 9.51
CA VAL A 17 16.29 -20.06 8.10
C VAL A 17 17.81 -20.21 7.88
N PRO A 18 18.28 -21.15 7.04
CA PRO A 18 19.69 -21.24 6.65
C PRO A 18 20.24 -19.92 6.10
N GLU A 19 21.51 -19.62 6.38
CA GLU A 19 22.15 -18.37 5.98
C GLU A 19 22.12 -18.15 4.45
N GLU A 20 22.30 -19.21 3.67
CA GLU A 20 22.25 -19.13 2.20
C GLU A 20 20.86 -18.69 1.70
N GLU A 21 19.78 -19.18 2.33
CA GLU A 21 18.42 -18.79 1.99
C GLU A 21 18.13 -17.34 2.40
N ARG A 22 18.64 -16.92 3.57
CA ARG A 22 18.54 -15.51 4.01
C ARG A 22 19.21 -14.57 3.02
N GLN A 23 20.41 -14.92 2.53
CA GLN A 23 21.13 -14.12 1.53
C GLN A 23 20.37 -14.01 0.21
N GLU A 24 19.71 -15.08 -0.24
CA GLU A 24 18.91 -15.03 -1.46
C GLU A 24 17.69 -14.13 -1.30
N VAL A 25 17.00 -14.22 -0.17
CA VAL A 25 15.87 -13.34 0.19
C VAL A 25 16.31 -11.87 0.20
N ASP A 26 17.45 -11.56 0.81
CA ASP A 26 18.00 -10.18 0.86
C ASP A 26 18.37 -9.66 -0.53
N ARG A 27 18.94 -10.51 -1.38
CA ARG A 27 19.25 -10.15 -2.78
C ARG A 27 17.98 -9.89 -3.58
N GLN A 28 16.97 -10.73 -3.42
CA GLN A 28 15.68 -10.54 -4.08
C GLN A 28 15.02 -9.24 -3.62
N TRP A 29 15.03 -8.96 -2.32
CA TRP A 29 14.53 -7.72 -1.75
C TRP A 29 15.22 -6.49 -2.34
N GLN A 30 16.55 -6.50 -2.36
CA GLN A 30 17.35 -5.40 -2.93
C GLN A 30 17.02 -5.18 -4.41
N HIS A 31 16.96 -6.26 -5.20
CA HIS A 31 16.62 -6.19 -6.61
C HIS A 31 15.23 -5.60 -6.84
N ASN A 32 14.24 -6.06 -6.07
CA ASN A 32 12.87 -5.59 -6.16
C ASN A 32 12.74 -4.12 -5.79
N ARG A 33 13.45 -3.67 -4.75
CA ARG A 33 13.52 -2.27 -4.34
C ARG A 33 14.08 -1.37 -5.43
N GLU A 34 15.18 -1.78 -6.06
CA GLU A 34 15.80 -1.02 -7.16
C GLU A 34 14.87 -0.96 -8.37
N ALA A 35 14.27 -2.09 -8.74
CA ALA A 35 13.36 -2.19 -9.87
C ALA A 35 12.08 -1.35 -9.65
N TYR A 36 11.49 -1.41 -8.46
CA TYR A 36 10.33 -0.60 -8.12
C TYR A 36 10.68 0.90 -8.09
N SER A 37 11.81 1.29 -7.49
CA SER A 37 12.25 2.69 -7.47
C SER A 37 12.42 3.25 -8.89
N ALA A 38 12.93 2.44 -9.82
CA ALA A 38 13.03 2.84 -11.22
C ALA A 38 11.65 3.10 -11.85
N ILE A 39 10.65 2.26 -11.55
CA ILE A 39 9.27 2.45 -12.02
C ILE A 39 8.65 3.70 -11.39
N LEU A 40 8.73 3.87 -10.07
CA LEU A 40 8.13 5.01 -9.38
C LEU A 40 8.62 6.35 -9.95
N LYS A 41 9.91 6.46 -10.26
CA LYS A 41 10.49 7.67 -10.91
C LYS A 41 9.81 8.04 -12.23
N THR A 42 9.34 7.05 -13.00
CA THR A 42 8.62 7.30 -14.26
C THR A 42 7.23 7.89 -14.05
N LEU A 43 6.69 7.81 -12.84
CA LEU A 43 5.33 8.25 -12.50
C LEU A 43 5.27 9.72 -12.03
N SER A 44 6.41 10.42 -11.98
CA SER A 44 6.48 11.81 -11.50
C SER A 44 5.56 12.80 -12.22
N SER A 45 5.22 12.55 -13.50
CA SER A 45 4.25 13.35 -14.26
C SER A 45 2.82 12.80 -14.23
N ARG A 46 2.63 11.57 -13.72
CA ARG A 46 1.34 10.86 -13.69
C ARG A 46 0.66 10.96 -12.33
N LEU A 47 1.42 11.26 -11.28
CA LEU A 47 0.94 11.52 -9.93
C LEU A 47 0.96 13.02 -9.63
N PRO A 48 0.10 13.51 -8.72
CA PRO A 48 0.26 14.86 -8.18
C PRO A 48 1.59 14.99 -7.45
N VAL A 49 2.14 16.21 -7.44
CA VAL A 49 3.52 16.46 -6.98
C VAL A 49 3.72 16.08 -5.52
N ASP A 50 2.75 16.40 -4.68
CA ASP A 50 2.71 16.06 -3.25
C ASP A 50 2.62 14.55 -3.02
N VAL A 51 1.72 13.87 -3.76
CA VAL A 51 1.57 12.41 -3.71
C VAL A 51 2.87 11.73 -4.13
N TYR A 52 3.46 12.14 -5.26
CA TYR A 52 4.72 11.59 -5.73
C TYR A 52 5.84 11.83 -4.72
N ALA A 53 5.96 13.03 -4.17
CA ALA A 53 7.01 13.35 -3.18
C ALA A 53 6.87 12.50 -1.91
N HIS A 54 5.65 12.26 -1.44
CA HIS A 54 5.38 11.43 -0.27
C HIS A 54 5.80 9.97 -0.51
N PHE A 55 5.32 9.33 -1.58
CA PHE A 55 5.66 7.93 -1.88
C PHE A 55 7.10 7.72 -2.37
N ASN A 56 7.74 8.74 -2.94
CA ASN A 56 9.16 8.69 -3.30
C ASN A 56 10.09 8.98 -2.10
N SER A 57 9.53 9.23 -0.91
CA SER A 57 10.31 9.40 0.33
C SER A 57 10.03 8.26 1.31
N TRP A 58 9.03 8.43 2.18
CA TRP A 58 8.77 7.53 3.31
C TRP A 58 7.48 6.73 3.17
N GLY A 59 6.56 7.15 2.28
CA GLY A 59 5.28 6.47 2.15
C GLY A 59 4.50 6.41 3.48
N PHE A 60 3.68 5.36 3.63
CA PHE A 60 2.88 5.10 4.82
C PHE A 60 3.37 3.89 5.64
N HIS A 61 4.66 3.55 5.58
CA HIS A 61 5.22 2.49 6.42
C HIS A 61 4.90 2.75 7.90
N ASP A 62 4.48 1.70 8.62
CA ASP A 62 4.09 1.71 10.03
C ASP A 62 2.78 2.45 10.36
N TYR A 63 2.03 2.93 9.36
CA TYR A 63 0.67 3.40 9.56
C TYR A 63 -0.32 2.24 9.68
N ARG A 64 -1.54 2.51 10.15
CA ARG A 64 -2.65 1.56 10.16
C ARG A 64 -3.83 2.10 9.39
N LEU A 65 -4.47 1.25 8.60
CA LEU A 65 -5.73 1.59 7.94
C LEU A 65 -6.87 1.52 8.95
N THR A 66 -7.35 2.68 9.40
CA THR A 66 -8.45 2.75 10.38
C THR A 66 -9.81 2.75 9.71
N LYS A 67 -9.88 3.20 8.46
CA LYS A 67 -11.13 3.26 7.70
C LYS A 67 -10.89 3.23 6.19
N MET A 68 -11.76 2.50 5.49
CA MET A 68 -11.88 2.51 4.04
C MET A 68 -13.31 2.87 3.65
N ASP A 69 -13.50 4.07 3.11
CA ASP A 69 -14.79 4.51 2.57
C ASP A 69 -14.82 4.32 1.06
N ILE A 70 -15.93 3.78 0.55
CA ILE A 70 -16.20 3.68 -0.89
C ILE A 70 -17.42 4.53 -1.20
N GLU A 71 -17.22 5.66 -1.87
CA GLU A 71 -18.29 6.51 -2.37
C GLU A 71 -18.59 6.14 -3.82
N HIS A 72 -19.76 5.53 -4.07
CA HIS A 72 -20.18 5.12 -5.40
C HIS A 72 -21.41 5.91 -5.83
N ARG A 73 -21.22 6.91 -6.71
CA ARG A 73 -22.28 7.75 -7.27
C ARG A 73 -22.87 7.16 -8.54
N SER A 74 -22.03 6.51 -9.35
CA SER A 74 -22.43 5.79 -10.57
C SER A 74 -21.37 4.76 -10.95
N LEU A 75 -21.69 3.89 -11.92
CA LEU A 75 -20.74 2.88 -12.44
C LEU A 75 -19.39 3.45 -12.90
N HIS A 76 -19.32 4.75 -13.22
CA HIS A 76 -18.09 5.41 -13.68
C HIS A 76 -17.58 6.46 -12.68
N ASP A 77 -18.22 6.58 -11.53
CA ASP A 77 -17.93 7.60 -10.53
C ASP A 77 -17.90 6.94 -9.15
N MET A 78 -16.76 6.32 -8.88
CA MET A 78 -16.41 5.70 -7.61
C MET A 78 -15.15 6.37 -7.07
N SER A 79 -15.22 6.82 -5.82
CA SER A 79 -14.06 7.29 -5.06
C SER A 79 -13.81 6.35 -3.88
N VAL A 80 -12.54 6.17 -3.54
CA VAL A 80 -12.10 5.35 -2.40
C VAL A 80 -11.24 6.22 -1.50
N HIS A 81 -11.55 6.23 -0.21
CA HIS A 81 -10.82 7.03 0.79
C HIS A 81 -10.26 6.11 1.85
N PHE A 82 -8.96 6.18 2.06
CA PHE A 82 -8.26 5.52 3.15
C PHE A 82 -7.97 6.53 4.25
N THR A 83 -8.40 6.23 5.47
CA THR A 83 -7.97 6.95 6.67
C THR A 83 -6.86 6.15 7.32
N LEU A 84 -5.70 6.78 7.47
CA LEU A 84 -4.47 6.18 7.97
C LEU A 84 -4.06 6.86 9.27
N SER A 85 -3.63 6.08 10.25
CA SER A 85 -3.16 6.55 11.56
C SER A 85 -1.72 6.09 11.82
N SER A 86 -0.85 6.99 12.29
CA SER A 86 0.54 6.65 12.65
C SER A 86 0.66 5.99 14.02
N ASP A 87 -0.35 6.15 14.89
CA ASP A 87 -0.36 5.62 16.25
C ASP A 87 -1.81 5.61 16.77
N ILE A 88 -2.44 4.43 16.78
CA ILE A 88 -3.81 4.27 17.28
C ILE A 88 -3.84 4.32 18.82
N ASP A 89 -2.72 4.06 19.48
CA ASP A 89 -2.64 3.89 20.94
C ASP A 89 -2.35 5.22 21.66
N ASN A 90 -1.94 6.27 20.94
CA ASN A 90 -1.65 7.59 21.48
C ASN A 90 -2.31 8.74 20.69
N GLU A 91 -3.55 9.05 21.03
CA GLU A 91 -4.33 10.13 20.39
C GLU A 91 -3.64 11.51 20.42
N GLU A 92 -2.75 11.80 21.38
CA GLU A 92 -2.08 13.11 21.48
C GLU A 92 -0.98 13.29 20.42
N ASN A 93 -0.35 12.20 19.98
CA ASN A 93 0.72 12.23 18.96
C ASN A 93 0.29 11.60 17.63
N GLU A 94 -0.95 11.15 17.53
CA GLU A 94 -1.51 10.53 16.34
C GLU A 94 -1.51 11.49 15.14
N GLU A 95 -0.80 11.11 14.08
CA GLU A 95 -0.95 11.73 12.76
C GLU A 95 -2.04 10.99 11.99
N LEU A 96 -3.08 11.72 11.57
CA LEU A 96 -4.11 11.16 10.70
C LEU A 96 -3.95 11.68 9.28
N TRP A 97 -3.97 10.76 8.34
CA TRP A 97 -3.92 11.05 6.92
C TRP A 97 -5.15 10.50 6.21
N CYS A 98 -5.56 11.20 5.16
CA CYS A 98 -6.56 10.74 4.22
C CYS A 98 -5.92 10.62 2.85
N LEU A 99 -5.92 9.41 2.30
CA LEU A 99 -5.48 9.10 0.94
C LEU A 99 -6.73 8.83 0.10
N CYS A 100 -7.01 9.73 -0.83
CA CYS A 100 -8.24 9.71 -1.64
C CYS A 100 -7.90 9.32 -3.06
N PHE A 101 -8.64 8.39 -3.64
CA PHE A 101 -8.58 7.99 -5.04
C PHE A 101 -9.91 8.31 -5.70
N ASP A 102 -9.87 9.05 -6.80
CA ASP A 102 -11.06 9.42 -7.55
C ASP A 102 -11.16 8.61 -8.85
N LYS A 103 -12.40 8.40 -9.31
CA LYS A 103 -12.70 7.67 -10.56
C LYS A 103 -12.07 6.27 -10.59
N VAL A 104 -12.05 5.62 -9.43
CA VAL A 104 -11.60 4.24 -9.29
C VAL A 104 -12.47 3.35 -10.18
N SER A 105 -11.85 2.57 -11.06
CA SER A 105 -12.56 1.69 -11.99
C SER A 105 -12.45 0.21 -11.61
N TYR A 106 -11.54 -0.09 -10.68
CA TYR A 106 -11.30 -1.43 -10.19
C TYR A 106 -10.93 -1.37 -8.72
N ILE A 107 -11.52 -2.28 -7.95
CA ILE A 107 -11.20 -2.52 -6.55
C ILE A 107 -11.17 -4.02 -6.33
N GLN A 108 -10.12 -4.49 -5.69
CA GLN A 108 -10.00 -5.87 -5.27
C GLN A 108 -9.44 -5.91 -3.87
N TYR A 109 -10.02 -6.78 -3.06
CA TYR A 109 -9.50 -7.17 -1.76
C TYR A 109 -9.16 -8.67 -1.80
N GLN A 110 -8.03 -9.06 -1.21
CA GLN A 110 -7.65 -10.44 -1.01
C GLN A 110 -6.94 -10.62 0.33
N HIS A 111 -7.00 -11.83 0.89
CA HIS A 111 -6.24 -12.20 2.09
C HIS A 111 -5.23 -13.29 1.73
N LEU A 112 -3.94 -12.99 1.86
CA LEU A 112 -2.84 -13.85 1.42
C LEU A 112 -2.40 -14.84 2.50
N ASN A 113 -2.85 -14.65 3.74
CA ASN A 113 -2.59 -15.54 4.87
C ASN A 113 -3.85 -16.34 5.24
N TYR A 114 -4.15 -17.39 4.48
CA TYR A 114 -5.40 -18.14 4.65
C TYR A 114 -5.55 -18.83 6.01
N ASP A 115 -4.45 -18.97 6.76
CA ASP A 115 -4.42 -19.60 8.08
C ASP A 115 -4.59 -18.60 9.23
N ASN A 116 -4.80 -17.30 8.95
CA ASN A 116 -5.06 -16.31 9.98
C ASN A 116 -6.51 -16.38 10.47
N ASP A 117 -6.70 -16.66 11.76
CA ASP A 117 -8.01 -16.71 12.40
C ASP A 117 -8.58 -15.30 12.72
N GLN A 118 -7.73 -14.27 12.69
CA GLN A 118 -8.13 -12.89 12.99
C GLN A 118 -8.84 -12.24 11.79
N CYS A 119 -9.69 -11.26 12.09
CA CYS A 119 -10.34 -10.49 11.04
C CYS A 119 -9.32 -9.67 10.23
N VAL A 120 -9.66 -9.48 8.96
CA VAL A 120 -9.04 -8.51 8.06
C VAL A 120 -9.14 -7.10 8.64
N MET A 121 -8.08 -6.30 8.50
CA MET A 121 -7.95 -4.92 9.00
C MET A 121 -8.13 -4.83 10.52
N HIS A 122 -7.69 -5.84 11.25
CA HIS A 122 -7.75 -5.83 12.70
C HIS A 122 -6.68 -4.88 13.26
N PRO A 123 -7.04 -3.83 14.03
CA PRO A 123 -6.13 -2.74 14.41
C PRO A 123 -4.84 -3.19 15.11
N GLU A 124 -4.85 -4.34 15.77
CA GLU A 124 -3.69 -4.88 16.50
C GLU A 124 -2.72 -5.68 15.61
N ILE A 125 -3.10 -6.05 14.38
CA ILE A 125 -2.31 -6.95 13.53
C ILE A 125 -2.21 -6.51 12.06
N ASP A 126 -2.80 -5.37 11.69
CA ASP A 126 -2.87 -4.88 10.31
C ASP A 126 -2.16 -3.53 10.14
N ASP A 127 -0.87 -3.55 10.43
CA ASP A 127 0.04 -2.49 10.05
C ASP A 127 0.22 -2.47 8.52
N TRP A 128 0.34 -1.26 7.99
CA TRP A 128 0.63 -0.96 6.61
C TRP A 128 2.10 -1.30 6.32
N LEU A 129 2.34 -2.44 5.67
CA LEU A 129 3.70 -2.91 5.40
C LEU A 129 4.30 -2.22 4.20
N TYR A 130 3.70 -2.44 3.03
CA TYR A 130 4.26 -2.02 1.75
C TYR A 130 3.16 -1.55 0.81
N GLU A 131 3.52 -0.61 -0.04
CA GLU A 131 2.68 -0.13 -1.12
C GLU A 131 3.42 -0.10 -2.46
N GLU A 132 2.67 -0.28 -3.53
CA GLU A 132 3.14 -0.16 -4.90
C GLU A 132 2.21 0.74 -5.70
N ILE A 133 2.79 1.77 -6.36
CA ILE A 133 2.12 2.50 -7.43
C ILE A 133 2.71 2.08 -8.76
N MET A 134 1.88 1.49 -9.63
CA MET A 134 2.32 0.86 -10.87
C MET A 134 1.53 1.35 -12.07
N PRO A 135 2.16 1.55 -13.25
CA PRO A 135 1.41 1.81 -14.46
C PRO A 135 0.66 0.54 -14.91
N VAL A 136 -0.66 0.64 -15.08
CA VAL A 136 -1.47 -0.43 -15.70
C VAL A 136 -1.43 -0.29 -17.22
N ASN A 137 -1.56 0.94 -17.69
CA ASN A 137 -1.42 1.33 -19.10
C ASN A 137 -1.01 2.82 -19.18
N GLU A 138 -1.19 3.45 -20.34
CA GLU A 138 -0.78 4.83 -20.61
C GLU A 138 -1.56 5.89 -19.80
N SER A 139 -2.78 5.60 -19.32
CA SER A 139 -3.65 6.56 -18.63
C SER A 139 -4.15 6.09 -17.27
N MET A 140 -3.79 4.87 -16.87
CA MET A 140 -4.22 4.24 -15.61
C MET A 140 -3.04 3.79 -14.77
N LEU A 141 -3.19 3.99 -13.46
CA LEU A 141 -2.30 3.54 -12.41
C LEU A 141 -3.01 2.50 -11.54
N SER A 142 -2.22 1.62 -10.94
CA SER A 142 -2.61 0.72 -9.86
C SER A 142 -2.01 1.25 -8.56
N PHE A 143 -2.79 1.22 -7.49
CA PHE A 143 -2.30 1.35 -6.13
C PHE A 143 -2.57 0.03 -5.43
N GLU A 144 -1.53 -0.58 -4.89
CA GLU A 144 -1.61 -1.81 -4.14
C GLU A 144 -1.01 -1.59 -2.75
N VAL A 145 -1.70 -2.06 -1.71
CA VAL A 145 -1.20 -2.05 -0.33
C VAL A 145 -1.26 -3.45 0.26
N LEU A 146 -0.21 -3.87 0.94
CA LEU A 146 -0.14 -5.08 1.73
C LEU A 146 -0.08 -4.75 3.23
N PHE A 147 -0.92 -5.43 3.98
CA PHE A 147 -0.98 -5.34 5.44
C PHE A 147 -0.31 -6.56 6.09
N SER A 148 0.11 -6.41 7.35
CA SER A 148 0.84 -7.46 8.08
C SER A 148 0.02 -8.71 8.38
N SER A 149 -1.31 -8.66 8.41
CA SER A 149 -2.13 -9.87 8.47
C SER A 149 -2.05 -10.73 7.22
N GLY A 150 -1.58 -10.17 6.09
CA GLY A 150 -1.72 -10.73 4.75
C GLY A 150 -2.89 -10.14 3.96
N GLY A 151 -3.68 -9.24 4.55
CA GLY A 151 -4.67 -8.46 3.80
C GLY A 151 -4.00 -7.63 2.68
N ASN A 152 -4.65 -7.55 1.52
CA ASN A 152 -4.16 -6.77 0.40
C ASN A 152 -5.32 -6.09 -0.33
N VAL A 153 -5.14 -4.80 -0.64
CA VAL A 153 -6.09 -4.01 -1.43
C VAL A 153 -5.40 -3.56 -2.72
N VAL A 154 -6.12 -3.65 -3.83
CA VAL A 154 -5.71 -3.18 -5.15
C VAL A 154 -6.77 -2.23 -5.69
N LEU A 155 -6.36 -1.06 -6.15
CA LEU A 155 -7.20 -0.05 -6.78
C LEU A 155 -6.63 0.31 -8.15
N HIS A 156 -7.48 0.49 -9.17
CA HIS A 156 -7.06 1.14 -10.41
C HIS A 156 -7.75 2.49 -10.60
N PHE A 157 -6.96 3.53 -10.85
CA PHE A 157 -7.40 4.90 -10.97
C PHE A 157 -6.64 5.64 -12.09
N PRO A 158 -7.23 6.69 -12.69
CA PRO A 158 -6.56 7.46 -13.73
C PRO A 158 -5.40 8.29 -13.17
N ASP A 159 -4.52 8.73 -14.07
CA ASP A 159 -3.50 9.72 -13.76
C ASP A 159 -4.08 10.93 -13.02
N GLN A 160 -3.29 11.49 -12.10
CA GLN A 160 -3.62 12.68 -11.30
C GLN A 160 -4.88 12.54 -10.42
N SER A 161 -5.48 11.35 -10.32
CA SER A 161 -6.75 11.11 -9.60
C SER A 161 -6.52 10.50 -8.21
N VAL A 162 -5.46 10.94 -7.53
CA VAL A 162 -5.13 10.55 -6.16
C VAL A 162 -4.70 11.79 -5.39
N SER A 163 -5.03 11.89 -4.10
CA SER A 163 -4.56 12.99 -3.26
C SER A 163 -4.27 12.52 -1.84
N ILE A 164 -3.34 13.22 -1.18
CA ILE A 164 -3.01 12.99 0.23
C ILE A 164 -3.27 14.25 1.03
N LYS A 165 -3.86 14.08 2.21
CA LYS A 165 -4.13 15.18 3.12
C LYS A 165 -3.94 14.74 4.56
N ARG A 166 -3.16 15.51 5.33
CA ARG A 166 -3.17 15.40 6.79
C ARG A 166 -4.46 15.99 7.34
N VAL A 167 -5.17 15.20 8.14
CA VAL A 167 -6.47 15.57 8.74
C VAL A 167 -6.37 15.84 10.25
N LYS A 168 -5.30 15.38 10.91
CA LYS A 168 -4.92 15.69 12.29
C LYS A 168 -3.41 15.79 12.41
#